data_AF-A0A4Q3V3X8-F1
#
_entry.id   AF-A0A4Q3V3X8-F1
#
_cell.length_a   1.000
_cell.length_b   1.000
_cell.length_c   1.000
_cell.angle_alpha   90.00
_cell.angle_beta   90.00
_cell.angle_gamma   90.00
#
_symmetry.space_group_name_H-M   'P 1'
#
loop_
_entity.id
_entity.type
_entity.pdbx_description
1 polymer ?
#
loop_
_entity_poly.entity_id
_entity_poly.type
_entity_poly.pdbx_seq_one_letter_code
_entity_poly.pdbx_strand_id
1 'polypeptide(L)'
;MKKLLYFLVALFAVSQLSAQIVKPVKWKSRVEKISGNEFKLIMEAAIDDQWHVYSQFTPDDGPLPVTIDYKNAAGNYQLVGKTAESATKKQFNETFGVDEIYFEKKAVFTQKIKVTNAGLKKIEVALDYQVCKEVCINDDVKFTFDLPKIEATKTAAIEPAEVLKT
;
A
#
# COMPACT_ATOMS: atom_id res chain seq x y z
N MET A 1 -8.84 35.70 46.83
CA MET A 1 -8.07 34.43 46.70
C MET A 1 -8.91 33.25 46.25
N LYS A 2 -10.06 32.92 46.88
CA LYS A 2 -10.94 31.81 46.43
C LYS A 2 -11.44 31.94 44.97
N LYS A 3 -11.79 33.15 44.53
CA LYS A 3 -12.20 33.42 43.14
C LYS A 3 -11.09 33.19 42.11
N LEU A 4 -9.82 33.42 42.49
CA LEU A 4 -8.67 33.14 41.63
C LEU A 4 -8.38 31.63 41.54
N LEU A 5 -8.59 30.91 42.64
CA LEU A 5 -8.48 29.45 42.68
C LEU A 5 -9.55 28.79 41.77
N TYR A 6 -10.80 29.24 41.82
CA TYR A 6 -11.86 28.74 40.94
C TYR A 6 -11.56 29.03 39.47
N PHE A 7 -10.97 30.18 39.15
CA PHE A 7 -10.56 30.51 37.79
C PHE A 7 -9.40 29.63 37.29
N LEU A 8 -8.40 29.35 38.13
CA LEU A 8 -7.28 28.46 37.81
C LEU A 8 -7.74 27.00 37.63
N VAL A 9 -8.68 26.52 38.44
CA VAL A 9 -9.28 25.18 38.30
C VAL A 9 -10.10 25.08 37.00
N ALA A 10 -10.86 26.12 36.65
CA ALA A 10 -11.59 26.17 35.39
C ALA A 10 -10.65 26.20 34.17
N LEU A 11 -9.52 26.92 34.24
CA LEU A 11 -8.53 26.99 33.17
C LEU A 11 -7.82 25.64 32.94
N PHE A 12 -7.57 24.88 34.00
CA PHE A 12 -6.96 23.54 33.92
C PHE A 12 -7.92 22.46 33.42
N ALA A 13 -9.23 22.66 33.52
CA ALA A 13 -10.22 21.73 32.99
C ALA A 13 -10.33 21.76 31.45
N VAL A 14 -9.99 22.89 30.81
CA VAL A 14 -10.07 23.07 29.35
C VAL A 14 -8.83 22.51 28.61
N SER A 15 -7.70 22.32 29.30
CA SER A 15 -6.47 21.79 28.69
C SER A 15 -6.49 20.27 28.44
N GLN A 16 -7.55 19.57 28.82
CA GLN A 16 -7.70 18.12 28.66
C GLN A 16 -8.44 17.70 27.38
N LEU A 17 -8.87 18.65 26.53
CA LEU A 17 -9.44 18.35 25.22
C LEU A 17 -8.34 17.89 24.26
N SER A 18 -8.07 16.58 24.24
CA SER A 18 -7.19 15.97 23.25
C SER A 18 -7.94 15.81 21.93
N ALA A 19 -7.51 16.50 20.87
CA ALA A 19 -7.97 16.21 19.52
C ALA A 19 -7.42 14.83 19.11
N GLN A 20 -8.30 13.83 18.95
CA GLN A 20 -7.89 12.51 18.48
C GLN A 20 -7.59 12.59 16.98
N ILE A 21 -6.39 12.15 16.58
CA ILE A 21 -6.06 11.96 15.17
C ILE A 21 -6.91 10.82 14.63
N VAL A 22 -7.82 11.13 13.70
CA VAL A 22 -8.67 10.14 13.06
C VAL A 22 -7.83 9.31 12.09
N LYS A 23 -7.81 7.98 12.27
CA LYS A 23 -7.13 7.03 11.38
C LYS A 23 -8.15 6.03 10.81
N PRO A 24 -8.89 6.42 9.75
CA PRO A 24 -10.05 5.67 9.26
C PRO A 24 -9.68 4.47 8.38
N VAL A 25 -8.39 4.23 8.15
CA VAL A 25 -7.91 3.11 7.34
C VAL A 25 -6.94 2.26 8.15
N LYS A 26 -7.23 0.96 8.21
CA LYS A 26 -6.37 -0.03 8.84
C LYS A 26 -5.76 -0.90 7.76
N TRP A 27 -4.44 -0.94 7.73
CA TRP A 27 -3.69 -1.68 6.72
C TRP A 27 -3.13 -2.99 7.26
N LYS A 28 -3.13 -4.00 6.40
CA LYS A 28 -2.37 -5.24 6.58
C LYS A 28 -1.69 -5.62 5.28
N SER A 29 -0.64 -6.43 5.37
CA SER A 29 0.09 -6.89 4.19
C SER A 29 0.45 -8.37 4.30
N ARG A 30 0.65 -9.01 3.14
CA ARG A 30 1.13 -10.40 3.05
C ARG A 30 1.87 -10.66 1.75
N VAL A 31 2.73 -11.69 1.76
CA VAL A 31 3.40 -12.24 0.57
C VAL A 31 2.74 -13.56 0.18
N GLU A 32 2.46 -13.74 -1.10
CA GLU A 32 2.07 -15.05 -1.66
C GLU A 32 3.11 -15.50 -2.70
N LYS A 33 3.65 -16.71 -2.57
CA LYS A 33 4.54 -17.29 -3.57
C LYS A 33 3.71 -17.76 -4.77
N ILE A 34 4.12 -17.38 -5.99
CA ILE A 34 3.50 -17.85 -7.22
C ILE A 34 4.22 -19.12 -7.67
N SER A 35 5.51 -19.00 -8.01
CA SER A 35 6.35 -20.10 -8.48
C SER A 35 7.81 -19.65 -8.49
N GLY A 36 8.75 -20.56 -8.21
CA GLY A 36 10.18 -20.24 -8.27
C GLY A 36 10.56 -19.00 -7.45
N ASN A 37 10.97 -17.93 -8.13
CA ASN A 37 11.34 -16.62 -7.60
C ASN A 37 10.26 -15.53 -7.81
N GLU A 38 9.03 -15.89 -8.15
CA GLU A 38 7.92 -14.98 -8.38
C GLU A 38 6.94 -14.96 -7.20
N PHE A 39 6.54 -13.76 -6.80
CA PHE A 39 5.71 -13.51 -5.63
C PHE A 39 4.66 -12.44 -5.91
N LYS A 40 3.59 -12.42 -5.11
CA LYS A 40 2.66 -11.31 -4.99
C LYS A 40 2.89 -10.62 -3.66
N LEU A 41 3.05 -9.30 -3.71
CA LEU A 41 2.97 -8.42 -2.55
C LEU A 41 1.54 -7.89 -2.49
N ILE A 42 0.84 -8.18 -1.40
CA ILE A 42 -0.58 -7.86 -1.26
C ILE A 42 -0.76 -6.93 -0.07
N MET A 43 -1.34 -5.76 -0.31
CA MET A 43 -1.67 -4.74 0.69
C MET A 43 -3.18 -4.62 0.75
N GLU A 44 -3.77 -4.81 1.94
CA GLU A 44 -5.22 -4.73 2.14
C GLU A 44 -5.54 -3.61 3.12
N ALA A 45 -6.42 -2.71 2.70
CA ALA A 45 -7.02 -1.69 3.53
C ALA A 45 -8.40 -2.16 4.01
N ALA A 46 -8.67 -2.02 5.31
CA ALA A 46 -10.02 -1.96 5.85
C ALA A 46 -10.35 -0.49 6.10
N ILE A 47 -11.41 0.00 5.46
CA ILE A 47 -11.80 1.41 5.44
C ILE A 47 -13.06 1.56 6.29
N ASP A 48 -13.02 2.45 7.27
CA ASP A 48 -14.15 2.73 8.16
C ASP A 48 -15.37 3.24 7.38
N ASP A 49 -16.55 3.07 7.99
CA ASP A 49 -17.83 3.41 7.36
C ASP A 49 -17.90 4.87 6.91
N GLN A 50 -18.43 5.07 5.70
CA GLN A 50 -18.58 6.37 5.01
C GLN A 50 -17.27 7.05 4.61
N TRP A 51 -16.12 6.44 4.88
CA TRP A 51 -14.84 6.88 4.33
C TRP A 51 -14.57 6.18 2.99
N HIS A 52 -13.85 6.86 2.11
CA HIS A 52 -13.36 6.30 0.86
C HIS A 52 -11.90 6.66 0.60
N VAL A 53 -11.22 5.79 -0.14
CA VAL A 53 -9.84 5.98 -0.61
C VAL A 53 -9.84 6.01 -2.12
N TYR A 54 -9.16 6.95 -2.75
CA TYR A 54 -9.12 7.04 -4.21
C TYR A 54 -8.25 5.96 -4.87
N SER A 55 -8.54 5.67 -6.13
CA SER A 55 -7.79 4.71 -6.95
C SER A 55 -6.44 5.29 -7.42
N GLN A 56 -5.47 4.43 -7.75
CA GLN A 56 -4.27 4.78 -8.51
C GLN A 56 -4.60 5.27 -9.93
N PHE A 57 -5.80 4.95 -10.44
CA PHE A 57 -6.22 5.19 -11.82
C PHE A 57 -7.36 6.22 -11.90
N THR A 58 -7.26 7.30 -11.12
CA THR A 58 -8.17 8.44 -11.22
C THR A 58 -7.88 9.27 -12.47
N PRO A 59 -8.89 9.95 -13.07
CA PRO A 59 -8.67 10.86 -14.19
C PRO A 59 -7.76 12.04 -13.83
N ASP A 60 -7.11 12.62 -14.84
CA ASP A 60 -6.46 13.92 -14.74
C ASP A 60 -7.48 14.97 -14.27
N ASP A 61 -7.03 15.98 -13.51
CA ASP A 61 -7.86 17.00 -12.83
C ASP A 61 -8.80 16.47 -11.72
N GLY A 62 -8.74 15.16 -11.43
CA GLY A 62 -9.46 14.52 -10.34
C GLY A 62 -8.75 14.56 -8.98
N PRO A 63 -9.19 13.72 -8.02
CA PRO A 63 -8.56 13.61 -6.71
C PRO A 63 -7.12 13.08 -6.76
N LEU A 64 -6.38 13.23 -5.66
CA LEU A 64 -5.02 12.70 -5.58
C LEU A 64 -5.04 11.16 -5.60
N PRO A 65 -4.35 10.50 -6.56
CA PRO A 65 -4.33 9.05 -6.63
C PRO A 65 -3.51 8.45 -5.50
N VAL A 66 -3.79 7.18 -5.19
CA VAL A 66 -2.85 6.36 -4.42
C VAL A 66 -1.55 6.25 -5.21
N THR A 67 -0.42 6.42 -4.53
CA THR A 67 0.91 6.19 -5.11
C THR A 67 1.66 5.14 -4.32
N ILE A 68 2.32 4.22 -5.01
CA ILE A 68 3.02 3.09 -4.38
C ILE A 68 4.45 3.06 -4.86
N ASP A 69 5.38 3.18 -3.92
CA ASP A 69 6.82 3.17 -4.18
C ASP A 69 7.48 1.89 -3.63
N TYR A 70 8.11 1.15 -4.54
CA TYR A 70 8.79 -0.11 -4.28
C TYR A 70 10.29 0.13 -4.12
N LYS A 71 10.78 0.07 -2.88
CA LYS A 71 12.15 0.46 -2.56
C LYS A 71 13.17 -0.59 -2.99
N ASN A 72 14.35 -0.14 -3.39
CA ASN A 72 15.51 -0.98 -3.69
C ASN A 72 15.28 -2.04 -4.78
N ALA A 73 14.42 -1.77 -5.77
CA ALA A 73 14.14 -2.71 -6.86
C ALA A 73 15.39 -3.03 -7.71
N ALA A 74 16.16 -2.00 -8.09
CA ALA A 74 17.34 -2.15 -8.95
C ALA A 74 18.31 -3.22 -8.40
N GLY A 75 18.59 -4.24 -9.21
CA GLY A 75 19.47 -5.37 -8.85
C GLY A 75 18.84 -6.44 -7.94
N ASN A 76 17.72 -6.17 -7.28
CA ASN A 76 17.12 -7.07 -6.31
C ASN A 76 15.87 -7.80 -6.81
N TYR A 77 14.98 -7.09 -7.49
CA TYR A 77 13.74 -7.65 -8.03
C TYR A 77 13.16 -6.76 -9.13
N GLN A 78 12.26 -7.34 -9.93
CA GLN A 78 11.55 -6.63 -10.99
C GLN A 78 10.05 -6.62 -10.68
N LEU A 79 9.40 -5.49 -10.94
CA LEU A 79 7.94 -5.40 -10.93
C LEU A 79 7.40 -6.01 -12.23
N VAL A 80 6.47 -6.96 -12.12
CA VAL A 80 5.83 -7.60 -13.26
C VAL A 80 4.48 -6.93 -13.51
N GLY A 81 4.49 -5.93 -14.39
CA GLY A 81 3.32 -5.10 -14.69
C GLY A 81 3.03 -4.06 -13.59
N LYS A 82 1.91 -3.33 -13.77
CA LYS A 82 1.42 -2.34 -12.80
C LYS A 82 0.77 -3.04 -11.60
N THR A 83 0.74 -2.35 -10.46
CA THR A 83 -0.02 -2.80 -9.29
C THR A 83 -1.50 -2.89 -9.63
N ALA A 84 -2.07 -4.08 -9.45
CA ALA A 84 -3.50 -4.31 -9.66
C ALA A 84 -4.31 -3.87 -8.43
N GLU A 85 -5.54 -3.46 -8.67
CA GLU A 85 -6.50 -3.03 -7.65
C GLU A 85 -7.68 -3.98 -7.56
N SER A 86 -8.34 -4.03 -6.40
CA SER A 86 -9.67 -4.62 -6.26
C SER A 86 -10.74 -3.82 -7.01
N ALA A 87 -11.97 -4.33 -7.06
CA ALA A 87 -13.10 -3.59 -7.61
C ALA A 87 -13.27 -2.23 -6.91
N THR A 88 -13.53 -1.20 -7.71
CA THR A 88 -13.77 0.19 -7.29
C THR A 88 -15.22 0.58 -7.53
N LYS A 89 -15.61 1.68 -6.90
CA LYS A 89 -16.78 2.47 -7.27
C LYS A 89 -16.37 3.63 -8.16
N LYS A 90 -17.34 4.14 -8.90
CA LYS A 90 -17.20 5.30 -9.77
C LYS A 90 -18.39 6.23 -9.56
N GLN A 91 -18.11 7.52 -9.38
CA GLN A 91 -19.15 8.54 -9.24
C GLN A 91 -18.67 9.85 -9.85
N PHE A 92 -19.53 10.54 -10.59
CA PHE A 92 -19.21 11.87 -11.11
C PHE A 92 -19.14 12.90 -9.98
N ASN A 93 -18.07 13.69 -9.93
CA ASN A 93 -17.93 14.79 -8.97
C ASN A 93 -18.07 16.13 -9.70
N GLU A 94 -19.08 16.91 -9.33
CA GLU A 94 -19.38 18.22 -9.93
C GLU A 94 -18.29 19.27 -9.68
N THR A 95 -17.55 19.17 -8.59
CA THR A 95 -16.46 20.09 -8.23
C THR A 95 -15.23 19.86 -9.11
N PHE A 96 -14.87 18.61 -9.35
CA PHE A 96 -13.74 18.26 -10.23
C PHE A 96 -14.13 18.21 -11.71
N GLY A 97 -15.42 18.04 -12.02
CA GLY A 97 -15.90 17.88 -13.39
C GLY A 97 -15.51 16.55 -14.03
N VAL A 98 -15.07 15.58 -13.22
CA VAL A 98 -14.63 14.24 -13.67
C VAL A 98 -15.21 13.15 -12.78
N ASP A 99 -15.09 11.91 -13.25
CA ASP A 99 -15.42 10.72 -12.46
C ASP A 99 -14.38 10.50 -11.35
N GLU A 100 -14.82 10.45 -10.10
CA GLU A 100 -14.05 9.89 -9.00
C GLU A 100 -14.08 8.36 -9.06
N ILE A 101 -12.93 7.74 -8.85
CA ILE A 101 -12.80 6.29 -8.77
C ILE A 101 -12.20 5.96 -7.41
N TYR A 102 -12.92 5.18 -6.60
CA TYR A 102 -12.58 5.02 -5.19
C TYR A 102 -13.01 3.67 -4.61
N PHE A 103 -12.49 3.36 -3.43
CA PHE A 103 -12.81 2.19 -2.63
C PHE A 103 -13.62 2.59 -1.41
N GLU A 104 -14.60 1.75 -1.04
CA GLU A 104 -15.29 1.81 0.25
C GLU A 104 -15.15 0.46 0.94
N LYS A 105 -15.11 0.46 2.29
CA LYS A 105 -14.98 -0.72 3.16
C LYS A 105 -13.68 -1.50 3.02
N LYS A 106 -13.23 -1.78 1.80
CA LYS A 106 -12.04 -2.58 1.50
C LYS A 106 -11.37 -2.11 0.21
N ALA A 107 -10.04 -1.98 0.26
CA ALA A 107 -9.20 -1.89 -0.93
C ALA A 107 -8.13 -2.99 -0.89
N VAL A 108 -7.78 -3.55 -2.04
CA VAL A 108 -6.67 -4.50 -2.17
C VAL A 108 -5.77 -4.08 -3.32
N PHE A 109 -4.49 -3.91 -3.02
CA PHE A 109 -3.45 -3.62 -3.98
C PHE A 109 -2.52 -4.82 -4.10
N THR A 110 -2.33 -5.33 -5.31
CA THR A 110 -1.53 -6.54 -5.58
C THR A 110 -0.47 -6.25 -6.62
N GLN A 111 0.80 -6.34 -6.23
CA GLN A 111 1.92 -6.23 -7.14
C GLN A 111 2.61 -7.58 -7.30
N LYS A 112 2.75 -8.02 -8.55
CA LYS A 112 3.56 -9.20 -8.88
C LYS A 112 5.03 -8.78 -8.99
N ILE A 113 5.92 -9.57 -8.43
CA ILE A 113 7.36 -9.33 -8.51
C ILE A 113 8.09 -10.60 -8.93
N LYS A 114 9.26 -10.41 -9.55
CA LYS A 114 10.24 -11.45 -9.83
C LYS A 114 11.54 -11.11 -9.15
N VAL A 115 11.95 -11.91 -8.17
CA VAL A 115 13.17 -11.66 -7.39
C VAL A 115 14.40 -12.08 -8.18
N THR A 116 15.33 -11.16 -8.40
CA THR A 116 16.56 -11.41 -9.16
C THR A 116 17.76 -11.69 -8.24
N ASN A 117 17.75 -11.15 -7.03
CA ASN A 117 18.76 -11.41 -6.01
C ASN A 117 18.26 -12.49 -5.03
N ALA A 118 18.79 -13.71 -5.10
CA ALA A 118 18.41 -14.82 -4.22
C ALA A 118 18.71 -14.56 -2.73
N GLY A 119 19.59 -13.61 -2.41
CA GLY A 119 19.89 -13.18 -1.05
C GLY A 119 18.90 -12.16 -0.47
N LEU A 120 17.97 -11.64 -1.28
CA LEU A 120 16.97 -10.68 -0.84
C LEU A 120 16.00 -11.32 0.16
N LYS A 121 15.93 -10.75 1.37
CA LYS A 121 15.07 -11.25 2.45
C LYS A 121 13.83 -10.42 2.68
N LYS A 122 13.88 -9.13 2.32
CA LYS A 122 12.82 -8.16 2.61
C LYS A 122 12.62 -7.22 1.45
N ILE A 123 11.37 -6.78 1.27
CA ILE A 123 11.02 -5.69 0.36
C ILE A 123 10.27 -4.64 1.16
N GLU A 124 10.67 -3.38 1.02
CA GLU A 124 10.00 -2.24 1.61
C GLU A 124 9.14 -1.54 0.56
N VAL A 125 7.92 -1.22 0.95
CA VAL A 125 6.95 -0.53 0.09
C VAL A 125 6.37 0.64 0.87
N ALA A 126 6.38 1.83 0.27
CA ALA A 126 5.66 2.99 0.79
C ALA A 126 4.40 3.22 -0.05
N LEU A 127 3.28 3.47 0.61
CA LEU A 127 2.01 3.79 -0.02
C LEU A 127 1.50 5.10 0.56
N ASP A 128 1.36 6.09 -0.31
CA ASP A 128 0.75 7.39 0.01
C ASP A 128 -0.66 7.41 -0.55
N TYR A 129 -1.61 7.93 0.24
CA TYR A 129 -3.02 7.91 -0.13
C TYR A 129 -3.78 9.09 0.47
N GLN A 130 -4.94 9.37 -0.12
CA GLN A 130 -5.92 10.30 0.42
C GLN A 130 -7.19 9.54 0.81
N VAL A 131 -7.68 9.80 2.02
CA VAL A 131 -8.91 9.22 2.56
C VAL A 131 -9.91 10.32 2.92
N CYS A 132 -11.13 10.23 2.42
CA CYS A 132 -12.13 11.28 2.51
C CYS A 132 -13.45 10.79 3.09
N LYS A 133 -14.12 11.68 3.82
CA LYS A 133 -15.53 11.58 4.20
C LYS A 133 -16.19 12.94 4.02
N GLU A 134 -16.24 13.76 5.07
CA GLU A 134 -16.62 15.18 4.99
C GLU A 134 -15.41 16.07 4.73
N VAL A 135 -14.25 15.61 5.18
CA VAL A 135 -12.94 16.19 4.93
C VAL A 135 -12.01 15.11 4.41
N CYS A 136 -10.98 15.53 3.67
CA CYS A 136 -9.95 14.65 3.17
C CYS A 136 -8.69 14.74 4.03
N ILE A 137 -8.08 13.58 4.27
CA ILE A 137 -6.84 13.43 5.02
C ILE A 137 -5.83 12.75 4.08
N ASN A 138 -4.66 13.37 3.91
CA ASN A 138 -3.52 12.72 3.28
C ASN A 138 -2.77 11.92 4.35
N ASP A 139 -2.49 10.65 4.07
CA ASP A 139 -1.84 9.74 5.01
C ASP A 139 -0.91 8.79 4.24
N ASP A 140 0.01 8.14 4.96
CA ASP A 140 0.97 7.21 4.41
C ASP A 140 1.09 5.94 5.24
N VAL A 141 1.51 4.85 4.59
CA VAL A 141 1.81 3.59 5.26
C VAL A 141 3.03 2.93 4.63
N LYS A 142 3.90 2.38 5.49
CA LYS A 142 5.09 1.62 5.08
C LYS A 142 4.90 0.16 5.41
N PHE A 143 5.17 -0.69 4.43
CA PHE A 143 5.13 -2.14 4.55
C PHE A 143 6.53 -2.71 4.44
N THR A 144 6.80 -3.73 5.26
CA THR A 144 7.98 -4.59 5.11
C THR A 144 7.48 -6.00 4.83
N PHE A 145 7.76 -6.50 3.64
CA PHE A 145 7.42 -7.86 3.22
C PHE A 145 8.63 -8.77 3.44
N ASP A 146 8.52 -9.70 4.38
CA ASP A 146 9.51 -10.76 4.54
C ASP A 146 9.28 -11.82 3.44
N LEU A 147 10.33 -12.09 2.64
CA LEU A 147 10.27 -13.04 1.54
C LEU A 147 10.55 -14.47 2.02
N PRO A 148 9.79 -15.48 1.53
CA PRO A 148 10.15 -16.88 1.70
C PRO A 148 11.52 -17.17 1.10
N LYS A 149 12.24 -18.16 1.67
CA LYS A 149 13.52 -18.61 1.13
C LYS A 149 13.36 -19.05 -0.33
N ILE A 150 14.13 -18.44 -1.23
CA ILE A 150 14.20 -18.81 -2.64
C ILE A 150 15.22 -19.94 -2.73
N GLU A 151 14.75 -21.16 -3.00
CA GLU A 151 15.64 -22.28 -3.27
C GLU A 151 16.27 -22.08 -4.65
N ALA A 152 17.59 -22.15 -4.72
CA ALA A 152 18.31 -22.12 -5.98
C ALA A 152 17.91 -23.36 -6.79
N THR A 153 17.13 -23.17 -7.86
CA THR A 153 16.89 -24.24 -8.82
C THR A 153 18.24 -24.57 -9.46
N LYS A 154 18.78 -25.77 -9.21
CA LYS A 154 19.90 -26.31 -9.98
C LYS A 154 19.49 -26.28 -11.44
N THR A 155 20.02 -25.35 -12.22
CA THR A 155 20.02 -25.45 -13.68
C THR A 155 20.71 -26.77 -14.01
N ALA A 156 19.95 -27.75 -14.50
CA ALA A 156 20.52 -28.96 -15.06
C ALA A 156 21.41 -28.53 -16.22
N ALA A 157 22.73 -28.61 -16.01
CA ALA A 157 23.69 -28.47 -17.08
C ALA A 157 23.37 -29.58 -18.10
N ILE A 158 22.98 -29.18 -19.30
CA ILE A 158 22.85 -30.09 -20.43
C ILE A 158 24.31 -30.46 -20.78
N GLU A 159 24.73 -31.66 -20.42
CA GLU A 159 26.02 -32.21 -20.86
C GLU A 159 26.03 -32.22 -22.40
N PRO A 160 27.11 -31.75 -23.04
CA PRO A 160 27.20 -31.83 -24.49
C PRO A 160 27.29 -33.30 -24.90
N ALA A 161 26.36 -33.71 -25.78
CA ALA A 161 26.36 -35.03 -26.38
C ALA A 161 27.70 -35.28 -27.08
N GLU A 162 28.39 -36.33 -26.64
CA GLU A 162 29.62 -36.83 -27.25
C GLU A 162 29.30 -37.32 -28.67
N VAL A 163 29.76 -36.56 -29.68
CA VAL A 163 29.63 -36.93 -31.09
C VAL A 163 30.62 -38.05 -31.38
N LEU A 164 30.09 -39.27 -31.53
CA LEU A 164 30.81 -40.44 -31.99
C LEU A 164 31.48 -40.14 -33.34
N LYS A 165 32.80 -40.31 -33.40
CA LYS A 165 33.56 -40.34 -34.66
C LYS A 165 33.31 -41.66 -35.37
N THR A 166 32.91 -41.59 -36.63
CA THR A 166 33.10 -42.64 -37.66
C THR A 166 33.76 -42.00 -38.85
#